data_AF-A0A355GG22-F1
#
_entry.id   AF-A0A355GG22-F1
#
_cell.length_a   1.000
_cell.length_b   1.000
_cell.length_c   1.000
_cell.angle_alpha   90.00
_cell.angle_beta   90.00
_cell.angle_gamma   90.00
#
_symmetry.space_group_name_H-M   'P 1'
#
loop_
_entity.id
_entity.type
_entity.pdbx_description
1 polymer ?
#
loop_
_entity_poly.entity_id
_entity_poly.type
_entity_poly.pdbx_seq_one_letter_code
_entity_poly.pdbx_strand_id
1 'polypeptide(L)' 'GTLGGSRDIGQELDLIGTYTFNPNFNIQAGYSWFWYGDFVGTNIPPRNTANQFYVQTTLRF' A
#
# COMPACT_ATOMS: atom_id res chain seq x y z
N GLY A 1 13.69 18.58 21.50
CA GLY A 1 14.81 17.75 21.08
C GLY A 1 14.60 17.36 19.65
N THR A 2 15.57 17.60 18.77
CA THR A 2 15.53 17.10 17.39
C THR A 2 15.60 15.58 17.48
N LEU A 3 14.59 14.86 16.99
CA LEU A 3 14.64 13.40 16.92
C LEU A 3 15.76 13.03 15.94
N GLY A 4 16.93 12.72 16.47
CA GLY A 4 18.04 12.18 15.69
C GLY A 4 17.70 10.75 15.30
N GLY A 5 17.44 10.53 14.01
CA GLY A 5 17.11 9.22 13.46
C GLY A 5 17.23 9.21 11.93
N SER A 6 17.39 8.02 11.36
CA SER A 6 17.41 7.81 9.90
C SER A 6 16.19 8.46 9.24
N ARG A 7 16.30 8.97 8.01
CA ARG A 7 15.14 9.55 7.28
C ARG A 7 14.39 8.52 6.44
N ASP A 8 14.85 7.27 6.45
CA ASP A 8 14.23 6.18 5.72
C ASP A 8 12.98 5.67 6.45
N ILE A 9 11.82 6.01 5.90
CA ILE A 9 10.51 5.59 6.43
C ILE A 9 10.11 4.20 5.94
N GLY A 10 10.71 3.70 4.86
CA GLY A 10 10.36 2.42 4.25
C GLY A 10 10.26 2.44 2.74
N GLN A 11 9.87 1.28 2.21
CA GLN A 11 9.68 1.00 0.78
C GLN A 11 8.30 0.37 0.56
N GLU A 12 7.78 0.46 -0.65
CA GLU A 12 6.45 -0.07 -1.01
C GLU A 12 6.48 -0.82 -2.34
N LEU A 13 5.62 -1.85 -2.43
CA LEU A 13 5.26 -2.54 -3.66
C LEU A 13 3.74 -2.55 -3.81
N ASP A 14 3.28 -1.97 -4.91
CA ASP A 14 1.87 -2.00 -5.32
C ASP A 14 1.67 -2.89 -6.55
N LEU A 15 0.68 -3.77 -6.49
CA LEU A 15 0.21 -4.58 -7.61
C LEU A 15 -1.25 -4.24 -7.87
N ILE A 16 -1.55 -3.79 -9.09
CA ILE A 16 -2.90 -3.45 -9.51
C ILE A 16 -3.24 -4.22 -10.78
N GLY A 17 -4.31 -5.02 -10.72
CA GLY A 17 -4.91 -5.69 -11.86
C GLY A 17 -6.27 -5.07 -12.16
N THR A 18 -6.54 -4.74 -13.42
CA THR A 18 -7.85 -4.23 -13.85
C THR A 18 -8.36 -5.06 -15.01
N TYR A 19 -9.62 -5.46 -14.92
CA TYR A 19 -10.33 -6.17 -15.96
C TYR A 19 -11.63 -5.44 -16.31
N THR A 20 -11.73 -5.02 -17.57
CA THR A 20 -12.90 -4.34 -18.12
C THR A 20 -13.74 -5.37 -18.86
N PHE A 21 -14.91 -5.70 -18.32
CA PHE A 21 -15.82 -6.66 -18.94
C PHE A 21 -16.55 -6.04 -20.14
N ASN A 22 -17.02 -4.81 -19.98
CA ASN A 22 -17.70 -4.03 -21.01
C ASN A 22 -17.60 -2.52 -20.67
N PRO A 23 -18.04 -1.59 -21.54
CA PRO A 23 -17.95 -0.15 -21.27
C PRO A 23 -18.64 0.32 -19.98
N ASN A 24 -19.58 -0.47 -19.47
CA ASN A 24 -20.39 -0.17 -18.30
C ASN A 24 -19.88 -0.85 -17.02
N PHE A 25 -18.99 -1.84 -17.10
CA PHE A 25 -18.58 -2.66 -15.95
C PHE A 25 -17.08 -2.99 -15.94
N ASN A 26 -16.41 -2.62 -14.85
CA ASN A 26 -15.01 -2.95 -14.60
C ASN A 26 -14.79 -3.49 -13.18
N ILE A 27 -13.79 -4.36 -13.04
CA ILE A 27 -13.29 -4.87 -11.76
C ILE A 27 -11.81 -4.54 -11.66
N GLN A 28 -11.38 -4.04 -10.51
CA GLN A 28 -9.99 -3.82 -10.16
C GLN A 28 -9.68 -4.57 -8.87
N ALA A 29 -8.54 -5.24 -8.84
CA ALA A 29 -7.98 -5.80 -7.62
C ALA A 29 -6.62 -5.13 -7.37
N GLY A 30 -6.35 -4.77 -6.13
CA GLY A 30 -5.09 -4.19 -5.73
C GLY A 30 -4.51 -4.86 -4.50
N TYR A 31 -3.18 -4.95 -4.46
CA TYR A 31 -2.41 -5.42 -3.32
C TYR A 31 -1.25 -4.46 -3.07
N SER A 32 -1.15 -3.94 -1.85
CA SER A 32 -0.08 -3.03 -1.42
C SER A 32 0.70 -3.70 -0.30
N TRP A 33 2.02 -3.61 -0.37
CA TRP A 33 2.94 -4.17 0.62
C TRP A 33 4.00 -3.14 0.98
N PHE A 34 3.96 -2.69 2.23
CA PHE A 34 4.88 -1.70 2.77
C PHE A 34 5.86 -2.32 3.78
N TRP A 35 7.15 -2.07 3.57
CA TRP A 35 8.24 -2.44 4.46
C TRP A 35 8.75 -1.21 5.20
N TYR A 36 8.63 -1.21 6.53
CA TYR A 36 9.09 -0.10 7.37
C TYR A 36 10.62 0.02 7.38
N GLY A 37 11.12 1.24 7.16
CA GLY A 37 12.53 1.59 7.21
C GLY A 37 13.01 1.93 8.62
N ASP A 38 14.30 2.23 8.72
CA ASP A 38 15.00 2.43 9.99
C ASP A 38 14.41 3.55 10.86
N PHE A 39 13.79 4.58 10.26
CA PHE A 39 13.13 5.65 11.01
C PHE A 39 12.02 5.09 11.90
N VAL A 40 11.17 4.22 11.35
CA VAL A 40 10.06 3.60 12.05
C VAL A 40 10.58 2.55 13.02
N GLY A 41 11.54 1.72 12.61
CA GLY A 41 12.15 0.71 13.48
C GLY A 41 12.84 1.28 14.73
N THR A 42 13.35 2.51 14.64
CA THR A 42 14.09 3.18 15.73
C THR A 42 13.20 4.05 16.63
N ASN A 43 12.19 4.74 16.07
CA ASN A 43 11.43 5.77 16.79
C ASN A 43 10.00 5.35 17.16
N ILE A 44 9.52 4.21 16.65
CA ILE A 44 8.16 3.71 16.84
C ILE A 44 8.30 2.23 17.25
N PRO A 45 7.43 1.68 18.13
CA PRO A 45 7.46 0.26 18.46
C PRO A 45 7.52 -0.59 17.19
N PRO A 46 8.42 -1.59 17.09
CA PRO A 46 8.63 -2.36 15.88
C PRO A 46 7.31 -2.94 15.36
N ARG A 47 6.98 -2.63 14.10
CA ARG A 47 5.83 -3.18 13.40
C ARG A 47 6.31 -4.11 12.30
N ASN A 48 5.62 -5.25 12.15
CA ASN A 48 5.74 -6.08 10.96
C ASN A 48 5.30 -5.29 9.71
N THR A 49 5.61 -5.81 8.52
CA THR A 49 5.23 -5.17 7.25
C THR A 49 3.71 -4.95 7.18
N ALA A 50 3.29 -3.85 6.56
CA ALA A 50 1.87 -3.54 6.37
C ALA A 50 1.41 -4.01 4.99
N ASN A 51 0.29 -4.76 4.96
CA ASN A 51 -0.26 -5.30 3.72
C ASN A 51 -1.73 -4.86 3.59
N GLN A 52 -2.15 -4.48 2.39
CA GLN A 52 -3.55 -4.19 2.06
C GLN A 52 -3.95 -4.92 0.79
N PHE A 53 -5.12 -5.54 0.78
CA PHE A 53 -5.76 -6.08 -0.40
C PHE A 53 -7.14 -5.44 -0.58
N TYR A 54 -7.48 -5.07 -1.81
CA TYR A 54 -8.81 -4.57 -2.13
C TYR A 54 -9.33 -5.14 -3.45
N VAL A 55 -10.66 -5.19 -3.55
CA VAL A 55 -11.39 -5.39 -4.81
C VAL A 55 -12.37 -4.24 -4.96
N GLN A 56 -12.36 -3.60 -6.12
CA GLN A 56 -13.25 -2.52 -6.48
C GLN A 56 -14.01 -2.90 -7.74
N THR A 57 -15.32 -2.69 -7.72
CA THR A 57 -16.16 -2.76 -8.93
C THR A 57 -16.64 -1.37 -9.30
N THR A 58 -16.84 -1.12 -10.59
CA THR A 58 -17.44 0.12 -11.07
C THR A 58 -18.53 -0.23 -12.07
N LEU A 59 -19.70 0.37 -11.88
CA LEU A 59 -20.85 0.30 -12.76
C LEU A 59 -21.15 1.70 -13.30
N ARG A 60 -21.34 1.82 -14.62
CA ARG A 60 -21.73 3.08 -15.29
C ARG A 60 -23.06 2.86 -16.01
N PHE A 61 -23.97 3.81 -15.87
CA PHE A 61 -25.32 3.80 -16.47
C PHE A 61 -25.58 5.09 -17.25
#